data_AF-A0A1W9PRK8-F1
#
_entry.id   AF-A0A1W9PRK8-F1
#
_cell.length_a   1.000
_cell.length_b   1.000
_cell.length_c   1.000
_cell.angle_alpha   90.00
_cell.angle_beta   90.00
_cell.angle_gamma   90.00
#
_symmetry.space_group_name_H-M   'P 1'
#
loop_
_entity.id
_entity.type
_entity.pdbx_description
1 polymer ?
#
loop_
_entity_poly.entity_id
_entity_poly.type
_entity_poly.pdbx_seq_one_letter_code
_entity_poly.pdbx_strand_id
1 'polypeptide(L)' 'MEILVCVKRVPDTEENEIEIADDGRDIDRDDLVYSVNEWDNYAVEEAIQIVDKVG' A
#
# COMPACT_ATOMS: atom_id res chain seq x y z
N MET A 1 -12.68 -10.82 -18.39
CA MET A 1 -13.37 -10.37 -17.16
C MET A 1 -12.74 -9.06 -16.71
N GLU A 2 -13.47 -8.14 -16.10
CA GLU A 2 -12.92 -6.89 -15.55
C GLU A 2 -13.06 -6.89 -14.02
N ILE A 3 -11.96 -6.65 -13.31
CA ILE A 3 -11.89 -6.59 -11.84
C ILE A 3 -11.25 -5.27 -11.45
N LEU A 4 -11.89 -4.51 -10.58
CA LEU A 4 -11.35 -3.28 -10.01
C LEU A 4 -10.73 -3.58 -8.64
N VAL A 5 -9.44 -3.29 -8.48
CA VAL A 5 -8.73 -3.40 -7.20
C VAL A 5 -8.32 -2.00 -6.75
N CYS A 6 -8.80 -1.58 -5.59
CA CYS A 6 -8.38 -0.33 -4.96
C CYS A 6 -7.03 -0.54 -4.29
N VAL A 7 -6.07 0.36 -4.52
CA VAL A 7 -4.74 0.30 -3.91
C VAL A 7 -4.40 1.61 -3.20
N LYS A 8 -3.57 1.54 -2.17
CA LYS A 8 -3.10 2.68 -1.40
C LYS A 8 -1.58 2.65 -1.29
N ARG A 9 -0.96 3.80 -1.58
CA ARG A 9 0.45 4.06 -1.27
C ARG A 9 0.58 4.47 0.19
N VAL A 10 1.42 3.80 0.96
CA VAL A 10 1.64 4.02 2.40
C VAL A 10 3.13 4.09 2.72
N PRO A 11 3.55 4.76 3.81
CA PRO A 11 4.91 4.67 4.29
C PRO A 11 5.29 3.21 4.57
N ASP A 12 6.48 2.83 4.16
CA ASP A 12 6.98 1.47 4.37
C ASP A 12 7.49 1.33 5.81
N THR A 13 6.84 0.49 6.62
CA THR A 13 7.20 0.34 8.03
C THR A 13 8.44 -0.52 8.25
N GLU A 14 8.98 -1.17 7.21
CA GLU A 14 10.25 -1.89 7.29
C GLU A 14 11.44 -0.96 7.03
N GLU A 15 11.27 0.05 6.17
CA GLU A 15 12.32 1.00 5.79
C GLU A 15 12.28 2.30 6.61
N ASN A 16 11.16 2.62 7.27
CA ASN A 16 11.01 3.86 8.03
C ASN A 16 10.66 3.62 9.50
N GLU A 17 11.19 4.48 10.36
CA GLU A 17 10.67 4.70 11.70
C GLU A 17 9.56 5.76 11.64
N ILE A 18 8.38 5.44 12.19
CA ILE A 18 7.22 6.35 12.14
C ILE A 18 7.14 7.16 13.43
N GLU A 19 7.33 8.47 13.31
CA GLU A 19 7.26 9.42 14.41
C GLU A 19 6.06 10.37 14.28
N ILE A 20 5.64 10.98 15.39
CA ILE A 20 4.56 11.98 15.40
C ILE A 20 5.17 13.35 15.08
N ALA A 21 4.56 14.09 14.16
CA ALA A 21 5.00 15.44 13.81
C ALA A 21 4.87 16.41 15.01
N ASP A 22 5.66 17.49 15.00
CA ASP A 22 5.70 18.50 16.07
C ASP A 22 4.32 19.10 16.42
N ASP A 23 3.40 19.16 15.46
CA ASP A 23 2.05 19.70 15.66
C ASP A 23 1.07 18.70 16.33
N GLY A 24 1.49 17.44 16.47
CA GLY A 24 0.74 16.35 17.09
C GLY A 24 -0.48 15.86 16.31
N ARG A 25 -0.64 16.21 15.03
CA ARG A 25 -1.85 15.91 14.23
C ARG A 25 -1.64 14.89 13.13
N ASP A 26 -0.40 14.62 12.75
CA ASP A 26 -0.02 13.65 11.74
C ASP A 26 1.32 13.00 12.13
N ILE A 27 1.82 12.10 11.27
CA ILE A 27 3.19 11.61 11.36
C ILE A 27 4.17 12.61 10.75
N ASP A 28 5.43 12.56 11.16
CA ASP A 28 6.51 13.18 10.39
C ASP A 28 6.60 12.49 9.03
N ARG A 29 6.62 13.28 7.96
CA ARG A 29 6.58 12.80 6.57
C ARG A 29 7.88 13.10 5.81
N ASP A 30 8.86 13.72 6.44
CA ASP A 30 10.12 14.02 5.80
C ASP A 30 10.91 12.72 5.54
N ASP A 31 11.45 12.60 4.32
CA ASP A 31 12.25 11.47 3.84
C ASP A 31 11.65 10.05 3.98
N LEU A 32 10.32 9.93 4.14
CA LEU A 32 9.67 8.62 4.19
C LEU A 32 9.74 7.88 2.84
N VAL A 33 10.20 6.63 2.87
CA VAL A 33 10.06 5.68 1.76
C VAL A 33 8.61 5.17 1.73
N TYR A 34 8.01 5.13 0.54
CA TYR A 34 6.63 4.67 0.39
C TYR A 34 6.56 3.46 -0.53
N SER A 35 5.72 2.50 -0.15
CA SER A 35 5.39 1.31 -0.93
C SER A 35 3.88 1.16 -1.12
N VAL A 36 3.48 0.18 -1.91
CA VAL A 36 2.07 -0.25 -1.99
C VAL A 36 1.74 -0.94 -0.68
N ASN A 37 0.58 -0.64 -0.10
CA ASN A 37 0.12 -1.30 1.10
C ASN A 37 0.16 -2.83 0.93
N GLU A 38 0.68 -3.52 1.93
CA GLU A 38 1.00 -4.95 1.82
C GLU A 38 -0.23 -5.80 1.43
N TRP A 39 -1.39 -5.52 2.03
CA TRP A 39 -2.65 -6.20 1.73
C TRP A 39 -3.11 -5.98 0.29
N ASP A 40 -2.83 -4.82 -0.28
CA ASP A 40 -3.21 -4.50 -1.65
C ASP A 40 -2.38 -5.30 -2.66
N ASN A 41 -1.14 -5.68 -2.33
CA ASN A 41 -0.34 -6.59 -3.18
C ASN A 41 -1.03 -7.96 -3.32
N TYR A 42 -1.57 -8.49 -2.22
CA TYR A 42 -2.33 -9.75 -2.25
C TYR A 42 -3.65 -9.60 -3.02
N ALA A 43 -4.34 -8.47 -2.89
CA ALA A 43 -5.58 -8.20 -3.62
C ALA A 43 -5.33 -8.13 -5.14
N VAL A 44 -4.25 -7.47 -5.56
CA VAL A 44 -3.84 -7.41 -6.97
C VAL A 44 -3.46 -8.79 -7.49
N GLU A 45 -2.68 -9.56 -6.73
CA GLU A 45 -2.27 -10.92 -7.11
C GLU A 45 -3.47 -11.86 -7.30
N GLU A 46 -4.45 -11.85 -6.39
CA GLU A 46 -5.65 -12.68 -6.55
C GLU A 46 -6.49 -12.25 -7.77
N ALA A 47 -6.60 -10.95 -8.03
CA ALA A 47 -7.30 -10.47 -9.22
C ALA A 47 -6.64 -10.95 -10.52
N ILE A 48 -5.30 -10.95 -10.57
CA ILE A 48 -4.53 -11.51 -11.69
C ILE A 48 -4.84 -13.01 -11.83
N GLN A 49 -4.76 -13.77 -10.74
CA GLN A 49 -5.05 -15.21 -10.78
C GLN A 49 -6.47 -15.54 -11.23
N ILE A 50 -7.47 -14.74 -10.86
CA ILE A 50 -8.84 -14.92 -11.35
C ILE A 50 -8.90 -14.68 -12.86
N VAL A 51 -8.32 -13.56 -13.34
CA VAL A 51 -8.27 -13.24 -14.77
C VAL A 51 -7.57 -14.35 -15.56
N ASP A 52 -6.44 -14.87 -15.08
CA ASP A 52 -5.72 -15.95 -15.76
C ASP A 52 -6.51 -17.28 -15.82
N LYS A 53 -7.36 -17.56 -14.83
CA LYS A 53 -8.16 -18.79 -14.77
C LYS A 53 -9.38 -18.76 -15.68
N VAL A 54 -9.98 -17.59 -15.89
CA VAL A 54 -11.32 -17.45 -16.50
C VAL A 54 -11.39 -16.50 -17.68
N GLY A 55 -10.30 -15.77 -17.97
CA GLY A 55 -10.17 -14.74 -19.00
C GLY A 55 -9.65 -15.26 -20.33
#